data_AF-A0AAU7HQ61-F1
#
_entry.id   AF-A0AAU7HQ61-F1
#
_cell.length_a   1.000
_cell.length_b   1.000
_cell.length_c   1.000
_cell.angle_alpha   90.00
_cell.angle_beta   90.00
_cell.angle_gamma   90.00
#
_symmetry.space_group_name_H-M   'P 1'
#
loop_
_entity.id
_entity.type
_entity.pdbx_description
1 polymer ?
#
loop_
_entity_poly.entity_id
_entity_poly.type
_entity_poly.pdbx_seq_one_letter_code
_entity_poly.pdbx_strand_id
1 'polypeptide(L)'
;MLQSIYEFLCKIRCSPQKLRNKDLDGILPQDESTAGLWGPLPLIHIVLFLDFDGVIHKCQNESFERMYLIEKLLDASPSMFIVISSSWRECGSITYLKSLFRSPYRDRVIGATPSLCLPSGGIGVRAAECEEFVARHQVKAFICLDDDTTLFPPEYPHLIRTDYYTGVKEKDITDLIARYNLLMARFY
;
A
#
# COMPACT_ATOMS: atom_id res chain seq x y z
N MET A 1 21.33 -12.96 13.75
CA MET A 1 20.33 -14.02 14.08
C MET A 1 18.91 -13.46 14.06
N LEU A 2 18.62 -12.32 14.72
CA LEU A 2 17.29 -11.69 14.72
C LEU A 2 16.82 -11.16 13.36
N GLN A 3 17.71 -10.52 12.58
CA GLN A 3 17.40 -10.03 11.23
C GLN A 3 16.88 -11.15 10.30
N SER A 4 17.54 -12.32 10.36
CA SER A 4 17.18 -13.50 9.56
C SER A 4 15.84 -14.12 9.96
N ILE A 5 15.47 -14.04 11.25
CA ILE A 5 14.16 -14.49 11.73
C ILE A 5 13.07 -13.49 11.33
N TYR A 6 13.35 -12.18 11.38
CA TYR A 6 12.42 -11.15 10.92
C TYR A 6 12.12 -11.28 9.42
N GLU A 7 13.15 -11.40 8.58
CA GLU A 7 12.99 -11.64 7.14
C GLU A 7 12.22 -12.94 6.86
N PHE A 8 12.46 -13.99 7.65
CA PHE A 8 11.74 -15.26 7.53
C PHE A 8 10.27 -15.15 7.94
N LEU A 9 9.96 -14.43 9.02
CA LEU A 9 8.58 -14.22 9.50
C LEU A 9 7.80 -13.25 8.59
N CYS A 10 8.45 -12.23 8.04
CA CYS A 10 7.88 -11.36 7.01
C CYS A 10 7.47 -12.19 5.79
N LYS A 11 8.35 -13.08 5.29
CA LYS A 11 8.05 -13.98 4.17
C LYS A 11 6.87 -14.94 4.43
N ILE A 12 6.53 -15.23 5.69
CA ILE A 12 5.36 -16.05 6.05
C ILE A 12 4.05 -15.23 6.02
N ARG A 13 4.13 -13.90 6.17
CA ARG A 13 2.96 -13.00 6.22
C ARG A 13 2.67 -12.21 4.94
N CYS A 14 3.58 -12.19 3.98
CA CYS A 14 3.37 -11.56 2.68
C CYS A 14 2.85 -12.60 1.69
N SER A 15 1.81 -12.33 0.88
CA SER A 15 1.34 -13.35 -0.06
C SER A 15 1.30 -12.91 -1.52
N PRO A 16 2.27 -13.31 -2.33
CA PRO A 16 2.13 -13.49 -3.76
C PRO A 16 2.07 -14.99 -4.02
N GLN A 17 0.94 -15.56 -3.60
CA GLN A 17 0.60 -16.98 -3.56
C GLN A 17 1.39 -17.75 -2.49
N LYS A 18 0.78 -18.69 -1.77
CA LYS A 18 1.53 -19.83 -1.20
C LYS A 18 2.39 -20.45 -2.32
N LEU A 19 3.68 -20.09 -2.40
CA LEU A 19 4.72 -20.53 -3.34
C LEU A 19 4.36 -21.83 -4.08
N ARG A 20 3.72 -21.73 -5.24
CA ARG A 20 3.42 -22.86 -6.16
C ARG A 20 3.67 -22.36 -7.57
N ASN A 21 4.61 -22.87 -8.36
CA ASN A 21 5.30 -24.15 -8.34
C ASN A 21 6.79 -23.96 -8.61
N LYS A 22 7.57 -24.95 -8.19
CA LYS A 22 8.94 -25.20 -8.66
C LYS A 22 8.99 -25.24 -10.20
N ASP A 23 10.13 -24.73 -10.68
CA ASP A 23 10.76 -24.94 -11.98
C ASP A 23 10.19 -24.14 -13.16
N LEU A 24 11.01 -23.23 -13.71
CA LEU A 24 11.63 -23.38 -15.04
C LEU A 24 12.70 -22.29 -15.23
N ASP A 25 13.81 -22.70 -15.85
CA ASP A 25 15.06 -21.98 -16.05
C ASP A 25 14.92 -20.51 -16.50
N GLY A 26 15.71 -19.64 -15.88
CA GLY A 26 15.89 -18.27 -16.32
C GLY A 26 16.33 -17.39 -15.15
N ILE A 27 17.59 -16.94 -15.20
CA ILE A 27 18.21 -15.87 -14.40
C ILE A 27 17.20 -15.18 -13.47
N LEU A 28 17.28 -15.47 -12.16
CA LEU A 28 16.59 -14.69 -11.13
C LEU A 28 16.88 -13.21 -11.42
N PRO A 29 15.88 -12.39 -11.79
CA PRO A 29 16.11 -10.95 -11.94
C PRO A 29 16.71 -10.48 -10.63
N GLN A 30 17.77 -9.67 -10.69
CA GLN A 30 18.35 -9.07 -9.51
C GLN A 30 17.23 -8.49 -8.64
N ASP A 31 17.36 -8.64 -7.32
CA ASP A 31 16.41 -8.19 -6.30
C ASP A 31 16.14 -6.68 -6.45
N GLU A 32 15.30 -6.32 -7.42
CA GLU A 32 14.91 -4.95 -7.65
C GLU A 32 13.94 -4.62 -6.52
N SER A 33 14.48 -3.91 -5.53
CA SER A 33 13.70 -3.40 -4.41
C SER A 33 12.48 -2.68 -4.95
N THR A 34 11.30 -3.13 -4.53
CA THR A 34 10.04 -2.46 -4.84
C THR A 34 9.90 -1.13 -4.09
N ALA A 35 10.72 -0.87 -3.07
CA ALA A 35 10.66 0.34 -2.28
C ALA A 35 11.04 1.59 -3.09
N GLY A 36 10.21 2.63 -2.98
CA GLY A 36 10.41 3.92 -3.63
C GLY A 36 9.44 4.15 -4.80
N LEU A 37 9.72 5.19 -5.57
CA LEU A 37 8.93 5.57 -6.74
C LEU A 37 9.30 4.71 -7.96
N TRP A 38 8.28 4.28 -8.71
CA TRP A 38 8.37 3.54 -9.97
C TRP A 38 8.13 4.42 -11.20
N GLY A 39 8.11 5.74 -10.99
CA GLY A 39 7.81 6.76 -11.98
C GLY A 39 7.84 8.16 -11.35
N PRO A 40 7.69 9.22 -12.15
CA PRO A 40 7.66 10.57 -11.63
C PRO A 40 6.41 10.80 -10.78
N LEU A 41 6.59 11.51 -9.65
CA LEU A 41 5.47 12.01 -8.86
C LEU A 41 4.91 13.29 -9.52
N PRO A 42 3.62 13.33 -9.90
CA PRO A 42 3.04 14.52 -10.53
C PRO A 42 3.06 15.73 -9.59
N LEU A 43 3.11 16.94 -10.15
CA LEU A 43 3.20 18.19 -9.37
C LEU A 43 2.01 18.39 -8.42
N ILE A 44 0.81 18.06 -8.90
CA ILE A 44 -0.43 18.09 -8.12
C ILE A 44 -0.82 16.65 -7.84
N HIS A 45 -0.72 16.25 -6.58
CA HIS A 45 -0.95 14.88 -6.17
C HIS A 45 -1.45 14.78 -4.73
N ILE A 46 -2.25 13.74 -4.49
CA ILE A 46 -2.54 13.18 -3.17
C ILE A 46 -2.09 11.72 -3.20
N VAL A 47 -1.29 11.26 -2.25
CA VAL A 47 -0.91 9.83 -2.17
C VAL A 47 -1.90 9.05 -1.33
N LEU A 48 -2.37 7.92 -1.85
CA LEU A 48 -3.02 6.88 -1.08
C LEU A 48 -2.00 5.78 -0.80
N PHE A 49 -1.59 5.64 0.46
CA PHE A 49 -0.88 4.46 0.93
C PHE A 49 -1.89 3.34 1.14
N LEU A 50 -1.80 2.31 0.31
CA LEU A 50 -2.81 1.25 0.21
C LEU A 50 -2.27 -0.08 0.74
N ASP A 51 -2.86 -0.59 1.81
CA ASP A 51 -2.73 -2.01 2.19
C ASP A 51 -3.71 -2.88 1.38
N PHE A 52 -3.51 -4.21 1.41
CA PHE A 52 -4.29 -5.19 0.64
C PHE A 52 -5.11 -6.11 1.54
N ASP A 53 -4.47 -6.84 2.45
CA ASP A 53 -5.12 -7.82 3.32
C ASP A 53 -6.05 -7.10 4.29
N GLY A 54 -7.33 -7.47 4.33
CA GLY A 54 -8.31 -6.74 5.15
C GLY A 54 -8.74 -5.37 4.59
N VAL A 55 -8.22 -4.98 3.41
CA VAL A 55 -8.59 -3.73 2.71
C VAL A 55 -9.25 -4.02 1.37
N ILE A 56 -8.51 -4.46 0.36
CA ILE A 56 -9.06 -4.71 -0.99
C ILE A 56 -9.76 -6.07 -1.10
N HIS A 57 -9.72 -6.84 -0.01
CA HIS A 57 -10.43 -8.08 0.18
C HIS A 57 -10.51 -8.44 1.67
N LYS A 58 -11.41 -9.35 2.06
CA LYS A 58 -11.49 -9.78 3.46
C LYS A 58 -10.32 -10.69 3.83
N CYS A 59 -9.82 -10.51 5.04
CA CYS A 59 -8.70 -11.25 5.59
C CYS A 59 -7.55 -11.32 4.57
N GLN A 60 -6.94 -12.50 4.42
CA GLN A 60 -5.91 -12.81 3.43
C GLN A 60 -6.47 -13.76 2.36
N ASN A 61 -7.69 -13.52 1.86
CA ASN A 61 -8.31 -14.43 0.89
C ASN A 61 -7.81 -14.23 -0.56
N GLU A 62 -7.07 -13.14 -0.83
CA GLU A 62 -6.45 -12.82 -2.11
C GLU A 62 -7.42 -12.74 -3.30
N SER A 63 -8.73 -12.51 -3.08
CA SER A 63 -9.70 -12.45 -4.18
C SER A 63 -9.90 -11.07 -4.80
N PHE A 64 -9.36 -10.01 -4.17
CA PHE A 64 -9.43 -8.63 -4.67
C PHE A 64 -10.87 -8.15 -4.95
N GLU A 65 -11.86 -8.74 -4.28
CA GLU A 65 -13.28 -8.52 -4.53
C GLU A 65 -13.72 -7.09 -4.21
N ARG A 66 -12.91 -6.29 -3.51
CA ARG A 66 -13.16 -4.87 -3.23
C ARG A 66 -12.34 -3.92 -4.10
N MET A 67 -11.49 -4.42 -5.00
CA MET A 67 -10.65 -3.55 -5.86
C MET A 67 -11.50 -2.55 -6.67
N TYR A 68 -12.70 -2.93 -7.10
CA TYR A 68 -13.60 -2.04 -7.84
C TYR A 68 -13.96 -0.75 -7.07
N LEU A 69 -13.93 -0.78 -5.73
CA LEU A 69 -14.18 0.40 -4.89
C LEU A 69 -12.97 1.35 -4.90
N ILE A 70 -11.76 0.81 -4.96
CA ILE A 70 -10.53 1.61 -5.15
C ILE A 70 -10.51 2.23 -6.54
N GLU A 71 -10.92 1.48 -7.57
CA GLU A 71 -11.05 1.99 -8.94
C GLU A 71 -12.06 3.16 -9.00
N LYS A 72 -13.23 3.00 -8.36
CA LYS A 72 -14.24 4.07 -8.21
C LYS A 72 -13.68 5.32 -7.50
N LEU A 73 -12.85 5.12 -6.47
CA LEU A 73 -12.17 6.23 -5.78
C LEU A 73 -11.20 6.97 -6.70
N LEU A 74 -10.41 6.25 -7.50
CA LEU A 74 -9.45 6.83 -8.44
C LEU A 74 -10.15 7.62 -9.56
N ASP A 75 -11.29 7.12 -10.05
CA ASP A 75 -12.13 7.83 -11.02
C ASP A 75 -12.67 9.15 -10.45
N ALA A 76 -13.13 9.13 -9.19
CA ALA A 76 -13.62 10.31 -8.49
C ALA A 76 -12.52 11.29 -8.04
N SER A 77 -11.26 10.83 -7.99
CA SER A 77 -10.12 11.56 -7.42
C SER A 77 -8.95 11.62 -8.41
N PRO A 78 -9.00 12.43 -9.49
CA PRO A 78 -8.03 12.38 -10.59
C PRO A 78 -6.57 12.63 -10.21
N SER A 79 -6.30 13.33 -9.10
CA SER A 79 -4.94 13.59 -8.61
C SER A 79 -4.49 12.60 -7.52
N MET A 80 -5.22 11.50 -7.29
CA MET A 80 -4.86 10.50 -6.28
C MET A 80 -3.90 9.44 -6.86
N PHE A 81 -2.74 9.23 -6.27
CA PHE A 81 -1.80 8.20 -6.73
C PHE A 81 -1.56 7.17 -5.64
N ILE A 82 -1.47 5.91 -6.02
CA ILE A 82 -1.29 4.79 -5.11
C ILE A 82 0.19 4.55 -4.87
N VAL A 83 0.55 4.47 -3.59
CA VAL A 83 1.78 3.84 -3.14
C VAL A 83 1.37 2.60 -2.36
N ILE A 84 1.89 1.44 -2.76
CA ILE A 84 1.56 0.19 -2.08
C ILE A 84 2.25 0.20 -0.71
N SER A 85 1.46 0.08 0.34
CA SER A 85 1.91 -0.04 1.70
C SER A 85 1.41 -1.35 2.27
N SER A 86 1.74 -2.45 1.59
CA SER A 86 1.34 -3.81 1.95
C SER A 86 2.55 -4.71 2.10
N SER A 87 2.45 -5.71 2.98
CA SER A 87 3.44 -6.79 3.11
C SER A 87 3.82 -7.40 1.75
N TRP A 88 2.88 -7.46 0.80
CA TRP A 88 3.06 -7.96 -0.56
C TRP A 88 4.19 -7.29 -1.34
N ARG A 89 4.57 -6.05 -1.01
CA ARG A 89 5.71 -5.36 -1.62
C ARG A 89 7.05 -6.07 -1.39
N GLU A 90 7.18 -6.86 -0.32
CA GLU A 90 8.45 -7.52 0.07
C GLU A 90 8.76 -8.79 -0.74
N CYS A 91 7.83 -9.22 -1.57
CA CYS A 91 7.89 -10.52 -2.25
C CYS A 91 7.31 -10.50 -3.66
N GLY A 92 6.48 -9.51 -4.00
CA GLY A 92 6.07 -9.24 -5.38
C GLY A 92 7.12 -8.44 -6.15
N SER A 93 7.19 -8.63 -7.47
CA SER A 93 7.92 -7.70 -8.35
C SER A 93 7.07 -6.46 -8.66
N ILE A 94 7.70 -5.36 -9.08
CA ILE A 94 7.00 -4.15 -9.53
C ILE A 94 5.97 -4.48 -10.63
N THR A 95 6.37 -5.29 -11.62
CA THR A 95 5.50 -5.74 -12.71
C THR A 95 4.29 -6.52 -12.18
N TYR A 96 4.51 -7.44 -11.24
CA TYR A 96 3.42 -8.21 -10.63
C TYR A 96 2.47 -7.30 -9.85
N LEU A 97 2.99 -6.44 -8.98
CA LEU A 97 2.18 -5.54 -8.16
C LEU A 97 1.35 -4.57 -9.02
N LYS A 98 1.92 -4.01 -10.09
CA LYS A 98 1.17 -3.22 -11.07
C LYS A 98 0.12 -4.04 -11.80
N SER A 99 0.39 -5.32 -12.09
CA SER A 99 -0.54 -6.17 -12.84
C SER A 99 -1.86 -6.45 -12.11
N LEU A 100 -1.87 -6.33 -10.77
CA LEU A 100 -3.05 -6.47 -9.91
C LEU A 100 -4.12 -5.41 -10.21
N PHE A 101 -3.72 -4.26 -10.76
CA PHE A 101 -4.61 -3.19 -11.16
C PHE A 101 -4.99 -3.32 -12.63
N ARG A 102 -6.24 -2.97 -12.97
CA ARG A 102 -6.67 -2.93 -14.38
C ARG A 102 -5.90 -1.87 -15.15
N SER A 103 -5.75 -2.08 -16.45
CA SER A 103 -4.92 -1.25 -17.33
C SER A 103 -5.07 0.27 -17.14
N PRO A 104 -6.29 0.84 -16.99
CA PRO A 104 -6.43 2.30 -16.82
C PRO A 104 -5.82 2.86 -15.54
N TYR A 105 -5.61 2.02 -14.52
CA TYR A 105 -5.19 2.44 -13.18
C TYR A 105 -3.73 2.11 -12.88
N ARG A 106 -3.05 1.31 -13.71
CA ARG A 106 -1.66 0.87 -13.45
C ARG A 106 -0.68 2.02 -13.35
N ASP A 107 -0.87 3.06 -14.14
CA ASP A 107 -0.04 4.26 -14.12
C ASP A 107 -0.32 5.15 -12.91
N ARG A 108 -1.44 4.90 -12.19
CA ARG A 108 -1.73 5.53 -10.90
C ARG A 108 -1.03 4.82 -9.75
N VAL A 109 -0.45 3.64 -9.95
CA VAL A 109 0.38 2.93 -8.96
C VAL A 109 1.83 3.33 -9.18
N ILE A 110 2.31 4.23 -8.33
CA ILE A 110 3.55 4.97 -8.56
C ILE A 110 4.70 4.53 -7.67
N GLY A 111 4.50 3.59 -6.75
CA GLY A 111 5.57 3.13 -5.86
C GLY A 111 5.12 2.16 -4.78
N ALA A 112 6.05 1.79 -3.91
CA ALA A 112 5.76 1.09 -2.66
C ALA A 112 6.59 1.66 -1.50
N THR A 113 6.09 1.55 -0.27
CA THR A 113 6.83 1.97 0.93
C THR A 113 8.08 1.10 1.15
N PRO A 114 9.13 1.62 1.81
CA PRO A 114 10.20 0.76 2.30
C PRO A 114 9.69 -0.24 3.34
N SER A 115 10.51 -1.22 3.68
CA SER A 115 10.35 -2.04 4.89
C SER A 115 11.26 -1.51 5.98
N LEU A 116 10.68 -1.10 7.10
CA LEU A 116 11.43 -0.60 8.25
C LEU A 116 11.37 -1.57 9.42
N CYS A 117 12.39 -1.52 10.27
CA CYS A 117 12.41 -2.21 11.56
C CYS A 117 12.40 -1.14 12.66
N LEU A 118 11.39 -1.18 13.54
CA LEU A 118 11.40 -0.34 14.73
C LEU A 118 12.23 -0.98 15.84
N PRO A 119 12.82 -0.18 16.76
CA PRO A 119 13.38 -0.69 18.01
C PRO A 119 12.35 -1.52 18.79
N SER A 120 12.81 -2.42 19.65
CA SER A 120 11.94 -3.26 20.48
C SER A 120 10.93 -2.43 21.28
N GLY A 121 9.65 -2.77 21.18
CA GLY A 121 8.55 -2.04 21.80
C GLY A 121 8.05 -0.82 21.00
N GLY A 122 8.64 -0.53 19.84
CA GLY A 122 8.15 0.47 18.91
C GLY A 122 6.78 0.09 18.35
N ILE A 123 5.87 1.06 18.32
CA ILE A 123 4.54 0.96 17.70
C ILE A 123 4.53 1.77 16.41
N GLY A 124 3.61 1.47 15.49
CA GLY A 124 3.42 2.35 14.34
C GLY A 124 4.37 2.11 13.15
N VAL A 125 4.84 0.88 12.92
CA VAL A 125 5.82 0.60 11.85
C VAL A 125 5.34 1.01 10.47
N ARG A 126 4.06 0.80 10.14
CA ARG A 126 3.48 1.17 8.85
C ARG A 126 3.37 2.69 8.70
N ALA A 127 3.04 3.39 9.79
CA ALA A 127 3.09 4.85 9.81
C ALA A 127 4.52 5.35 9.53
N ALA A 128 5.52 4.79 10.20
CA ALA A 128 6.92 5.16 9.99
C ALA A 128 7.37 4.90 8.54
N GLU A 129 6.97 3.78 7.94
CA GLU A 129 7.23 3.47 6.52
C GLU A 129 6.60 4.49 5.57
N CYS A 130 5.34 4.88 5.82
CA CYS A 130 4.65 5.90 5.04
C CYS A 130 5.31 7.28 5.20
N GLU A 131 5.64 7.68 6.44
CA GLU A 131 6.29 8.96 6.74
C GLU A 131 7.69 9.06 6.13
N GLU A 132 8.44 7.96 6.14
CA GLU A 132 9.73 7.85 5.47
C GLU A 132 9.56 8.11 3.97
N PHE A 133 8.62 7.43 3.31
CA PHE A 133 8.33 7.64 1.91
C PHE A 133 7.92 9.10 1.62
N VAL A 134 7.08 9.68 2.48
CA VAL A 134 6.63 11.08 2.39
C VAL A 134 7.81 12.04 2.45
N ALA A 135 8.70 11.87 3.43
CA ALA A 135 9.87 12.72 3.61
C ALA A 135 10.85 12.60 2.44
N ARG A 136 11.17 11.35 2.03
CA ARG A 136 12.12 11.06 0.95
C ARG A 136 11.66 11.62 -0.40
N HIS A 137 10.37 11.48 -0.71
CA HIS A 137 9.81 11.84 -2.02
C HIS A 137 9.05 13.16 -2.01
N GLN A 138 9.11 13.91 -0.90
CA GLN A 138 8.47 15.21 -0.72
C GLN A 138 6.96 15.20 -1.02
N VAL A 139 6.28 14.12 -0.63
CA VAL A 139 4.82 13.99 -0.79
C VAL A 139 4.13 15.09 0.02
N LYS A 140 3.27 15.89 -0.62
CA LYS A 140 2.66 17.07 0.02
C LYS A 140 1.42 16.76 0.85
N ALA A 141 0.68 15.72 0.46
CA ALA A 141 -0.53 15.30 1.14
C ALA A 141 -0.77 13.81 0.88
N PHE A 142 -1.24 13.11 1.90
CA PHE A 142 -1.47 11.67 1.81
C PHE A 142 -2.56 11.18 2.77
N ILE A 143 -3.06 9.99 2.47
CA ILE A 143 -4.02 9.20 3.24
C ILE A 143 -3.46 7.77 3.32
N CYS A 144 -3.61 7.10 4.46
CA CYS A 144 -3.33 5.68 4.63
C CYS A 144 -4.66 4.93 4.72
N LEU A 145 -4.80 3.83 3.98
CA LEU A 145 -5.96 2.94 4.05
C LEU A 145 -5.48 1.55 4.45
N ASP A 146 -5.88 1.14 5.65
CA ASP A 146 -5.35 -0.04 6.33
C ASP A 146 -6.37 -0.56 7.35
N ASP A 147 -6.37 -1.86 7.66
CA ASP A 147 -7.24 -2.42 8.69
C ASP A 147 -6.55 -2.53 10.06
N ASP A 148 -5.22 -2.71 10.08
CA ASP A 148 -4.46 -3.03 11.27
C ASP A 148 -3.98 -1.76 11.98
N THR A 149 -4.83 -1.27 12.90
CA THR A 149 -4.51 -0.12 13.73
C THR A 149 -3.25 -0.26 14.59
N THR A 150 -2.76 -1.48 14.83
CA THR A 150 -1.54 -1.69 15.64
C THR A 150 -0.27 -1.28 14.89
N LEU A 151 -0.35 -1.20 13.56
CA LEU A 151 0.73 -0.73 12.70
C LEU A 151 0.82 0.80 12.60
N PHE A 152 -0.05 1.52 13.31
CA PHE A 152 -0.08 2.97 13.37
C PHE A 152 -0.08 3.46 14.83
N PRO A 153 0.41 4.69 15.09
CA PRO A 153 0.20 5.33 16.38
C PRO A 153 -1.30 5.47 16.72
N PRO A 154 -1.68 5.49 18.01
CA PRO A 154 -3.04 5.81 18.41
C PRO A 154 -3.51 7.12 17.78
N GLU A 155 -4.74 7.14 17.27
CA GLU A 155 -5.36 8.33 16.66
C GLU A 155 -4.59 8.91 15.47
N TYR A 156 -3.80 8.10 14.76
CA TYR A 156 -3.01 8.56 13.62
C TYR A 156 -3.88 9.27 12.57
N PRO A 157 -3.69 10.59 12.32
CA PRO A 157 -4.67 11.44 11.63
C PRO A 157 -4.75 11.19 10.11
N HIS A 158 -3.85 10.38 9.58
CA HIS A 158 -3.83 10.01 8.17
C HIS A 158 -4.47 8.64 7.90
N LEU A 159 -4.77 7.85 8.93
CA LEU A 159 -5.36 6.53 8.77
C LEU A 159 -6.88 6.63 8.59
N ILE A 160 -7.37 6.06 7.50
CA ILE A 160 -8.75 5.60 7.37
C ILE A 160 -8.73 4.10 7.57
N ARG A 161 -9.45 3.65 8.60
CA ARG A 161 -9.46 2.25 9.01
C ARG A 161 -10.54 1.46 8.27
N THR A 162 -10.18 0.31 7.69
CA THR A 162 -11.14 -0.71 7.25
C THR A 162 -11.36 -1.80 8.31
N ASP A 163 -12.32 -2.68 8.07
CA ASP A 163 -12.55 -3.86 8.90
C ASP A 163 -11.94 -5.09 8.22
N TYR A 164 -11.01 -5.76 8.91
CA TYR A 164 -10.27 -6.93 8.42
C TYR A 164 -11.15 -7.99 7.78
N TYR A 165 -12.33 -8.26 8.34
CA TYR A 165 -13.21 -9.35 7.92
C TYR A 165 -14.11 -8.98 6.74
N THR A 166 -14.11 -7.71 6.32
CA THR A 166 -15.02 -7.22 5.29
C THR A 166 -14.35 -6.45 4.17
N GLY A 167 -13.17 -5.86 4.42
CA GLY A 167 -12.50 -4.95 3.50
C GLY A 167 -13.17 -3.57 3.43
N VAL A 168 -12.72 -2.78 2.48
CA VAL A 168 -13.27 -1.46 2.15
C VAL A 168 -14.73 -1.57 1.70
N LYS A 169 -15.55 -0.60 2.13
CA LYS A 169 -16.97 -0.47 1.81
C LYS A 169 -17.26 0.89 1.17
N GLU A 170 -18.47 1.03 0.62
CA GLU A 170 -18.94 2.29 0.00
C GLU A 170 -18.87 3.51 0.93
N LYS A 171 -19.11 3.32 2.23
CA LYS A 171 -18.92 4.38 3.23
C LYS A 171 -17.47 4.86 3.28
N ASP A 172 -16.52 3.93 3.29
CA ASP A 172 -15.10 4.27 3.37
C ASP A 172 -14.64 5.02 2.11
N ILE A 173 -15.19 4.66 0.94
CA ILE A 173 -14.96 5.41 -0.31
C ILE A 173 -15.50 6.83 -0.21
N THR A 174 -16.68 7.01 0.39
CA THR A 174 -17.27 8.34 0.62
C THR A 174 -16.36 9.18 1.54
N ASP A 175 -15.85 8.58 2.62
CA ASP A 175 -14.95 9.24 3.56
C ASP A 175 -13.59 9.58 2.90
N LEU A 176 -13.05 8.68 2.06
CA LEU A 176 -11.83 8.88 1.28
C LEU A 176 -11.98 10.03 0.28
N ILE A 177 -13.10 10.11 -0.45
CA ILE A 177 -13.38 11.21 -1.39
C ILE A 177 -13.50 12.54 -0.64
N ALA A 178 -14.21 12.56 0.49
CA ALA A 178 -14.31 13.76 1.33
C ALA A 178 -12.93 14.22 1.81
N ARG A 179 -12.10 13.29 2.29
CA ARG A 179 -10.72 13.57 2.73
C ARG A 179 -9.85 14.06 1.57
N TYR A 180 -9.95 13.44 0.40
CA TYR A 180 -9.26 13.86 -0.82
C TYR A 180 -9.60 15.32 -1.17
N ASN A 181 -10.88 15.67 -1.21
CA ASN A 181 -11.34 17.03 -1.53
C ASN A 181 -10.80 18.07 -0.54
N LEU A 182 -10.79 17.75 0.76
CA LEU A 182 -10.21 18.61 1.80
C LEU A 182 -8.71 18.82 1.62
N LEU A 183 -7.96 17.81 1.19
CA LEU A 183 -6.53 17.93 0.92
C LEU A 183 -6.25 18.69 -0.38
N MET A 184 -7.06 18.47 -1.42
CA MET A 184 -6.96 19.17 -2.70
C MET A 184 -7.22 20.67 -2.59
N ALA A 185 -8.10 21.09 -1.68
CA ALA A 185 -8.37 22.51 -1.41
C ALA A 185 -7.14 23.31 -0.93
N ARG A 186 -6.01 22.66 -0.64
CA ARG A 186 -4.74 23.32 -0.27
C ARG A 186 -3.86 23.67 -1.48
N PHE A 187 -4.20 23.15 -2.66
CA PHE A 187 -3.47 23.39 -3.90
C PHE A 187 -4.06 24.54 -4.73
N TYR A 188 -5.21 25.07 -4.31
CA TYR A 188 -5.93 26.20 -4.92
C TYR A 188 -6.11 27.31 -3.88
#